data_AF-A0A8T4A1B8-F1
#
_entry.id   AF-A0A8T4A1B8-F1
#
_cell.length_a   1.000
_cell.length_b   1.000
_cell.length_c   1.000
_cell.angle_alpha   90.00
_cell.angle_beta   90.00
_cell.angle_gamma   90.00
#
_symmetry.space_group_name_H-M   'P 1'
#
loop_
_entity.id
_entity.type
_entity.pdbx_description
1 polymer ?
#
loop_
_entity_poly.entity_id
_entity_poly.type
_entity_poly.pdbx_seq_one_letter_code
_entity_poly.pdbx_strand_id
1 'polypeptide(L)'
;MKKIWCGTAFLLVLLPFVVNAGVSESIQNATNWLKTNQDVNGTWGAWFEHHTALASVALYLVEGNSSNVSAGLSYLKTQLENPSAWFYGEWGEADVPGAALYAFPQTNYSINISVETVSSLLLLWRNSSNGGFKGYCTFNPQTYECPKTESSVDTAWALLGLLSTNSIDETNKTAALGFLLGLQNENGAFNLTNQVSSFSLYSLGPEPISLTALSLFALGSAGVNNANTTAAMNYLKNMSAGCFGNSNHSFATAMSVLAFLGYNETLFAGNASKYLMSLQKEDGGFVDFTRSNNSVSKPLDTAVALIALKKAENEGVFNLSITNITLANRIGNGTIQRISASIVGAIQSAIANISHPNATTYEELILSYNRATGRFENSTANTTYLGVYNVTVSAVSLFGNASNSTSNFTVALSDGCKCTSPSDCASPYCVRSFCRAEATSCGDAICEGDETSQSCPTDCVPYTPPSSSDGGASASQASQANTAISITVNPQSTTTSTTTTSTSTSSTTSTTSVPLLDQWEKERREFEKLLVDAKGIGADWVNADILMKNATSFKMQGNYSLALQYAREAVKMLKNSLNASSFSGQAPAPPTGFAATASFSLIDAEVVFIAVLFISALFFLRKRYSSI
;
A
#
# COMPACT_ATOMS: atom_id res chain seq x y z
N MET A 1 -61.50 -14.55 18.32
CA MET A 1 -61.11 -13.85 17.07
C MET A 1 -60.05 -12.82 17.46
N LYS A 2 -58.80 -12.79 17.00
CA LYS A 2 -58.09 -13.35 15.84
C LYS A 2 -56.70 -13.86 16.28
N LYS A 3 -56.30 -15.01 15.75
CA LYS A 3 -54.90 -15.47 15.65
C LYS A 3 -54.21 -14.72 14.51
N ILE A 4 -52.94 -14.35 14.65
CA ILE A 4 -51.97 -14.28 13.53
C ILE A 4 -50.63 -14.84 14.02
N TRP A 5 -50.12 -15.79 13.26
CA TRP A 5 -48.82 -16.46 13.34
C TRP A 5 -48.02 -16.04 12.09
N CYS A 6 -46.71 -15.86 12.23
CA CYS A 6 -45.60 -15.98 11.26
C CYS A 6 -44.46 -15.09 11.81
N GLY A 7 -43.25 -15.57 12.10
CA GLY A 7 -42.50 -16.61 11.42
C GLY A 7 -41.51 -15.92 10.47
N THR A 8 -40.32 -15.58 10.95
CA THR A 8 -39.19 -15.21 10.10
C THR A 8 -37.89 -15.58 10.83
N ALA A 9 -37.36 -16.75 10.46
CA ALA A 9 -35.98 -17.10 10.75
C ALA A 9 -35.09 -16.23 9.84
N PHE A 10 -34.31 -15.33 10.44
CA PHE A 10 -33.27 -14.60 9.74
C PHE A 10 -32.07 -15.54 9.58
N LEU A 11 -31.97 -16.18 8.42
CA LEU A 11 -30.74 -16.83 7.98
C LEU A 11 -29.74 -15.72 7.61
N LEU A 12 -28.94 -15.28 8.59
CA LEU A 12 -27.89 -14.30 8.37
C LEU A 12 -26.70 -15.00 7.69
N VAL A 13 -26.76 -15.15 6.37
CA VAL A 13 -25.60 -15.50 5.55
C VAL A 13 -24.71 -14.27 5.49
N LEU A 14 -23.79 -14.12 6.45
CA LEU A 14 -22.73 -13.11 6.42
C LEU A 14 -21.73 -13.49 5.33
N LEU A 15 -21.96 -12.95 4.14
CA LEU A 15 -21.09 -13.14 2.98
C LEU A 15 -19.71 -12.49 3.24
N PRO A 16 -18.61 -13.06 2.72
CA PRO A 16 -17.23 -12.60 2.93
C PRO A 16 -16.84 -11.25 2.28
N PHE A 17 -17.78 -10.32 2.04
CA PHE A 17 -17.55 -9.10 1.25
C PHE A 17 -16.90 -7.93 2.01
N VAL A 18 -16.85 -7.95 3.34
CA VAL A 18 -16.58 -6.71 4.10
C VAL A 18 -15.13 -6.23 4.00
N VAL A 19 -14.14 -7.12 3.85
CA VAL A 19 -12.72 -6.71 3.76
C VAL A 19 -12.33 -6.25 2.36
N ASN A 20 -12.89 -6.86 1.31
CA ASN A 20 -12.60 -6.47 -0.07
C ASN A 20 -13.24 -5.11 -0.43
N ALA A 21 -14.36 -4.76 0.20
CA ALA A 21 -15.01 -3.47 -0.01
C ALA A 21 -14.10 -2.29 0.36
N GLY A 22 -13.37 -2.37 1.48
CA GLY A 22 -12.51 -1.28 1.95
C GLY A 22 -11.28 -1.02 1.08
N VAL A 23 -10.65 -2.07 0.54
CA VAL A 23 -9.52 -1.92 -0.39
C VAL A 23 -9.98 -1.30 -1.70
N SER A 24 -11.07 -1.83 -2.25
CA SER A 24 -11.65 -1.33 -3.51
C SER A 24 -12.07 0.15 -3.39
N GLU A 25 -12.68 0.54 -2.27
CA GLU A 25 -13.04 1.92 -1.97
C GLU A 25 -11.80 2.82 -1.87
N SER A 26 -10.76 2.40 -1.14
CA SER A 26 -9.53 3.19 -0.99
C SER A 26 -8.83 3.41 -2.34
N ILE A 27 -8.74 2.37 -3.18
CA ILE A 27 -8.22 2.45 -4.54
C ILE A 27 -9.04 3.42 -5.39
N GLN A 28 -10.38 3.34 -5.35
CA GLN A 28 -11.26 4.21 -6.12
C GLN A 28 -11.14 5.68 -5.69
N ASN A 29 -11.06 5.94 -4.39
CA ASN A 29 -10.91 7.29 -3.84
C ASN A 29 -9.58 7.93 -4.27
N ALA A 30 -8.47 7.19 -4.20
CA ALA A 30 -7.17 7.66 -4.65
C ALA A 30 -7.13 7.89 -6.18
N THR A 31 -7.78 7.01 -6.94
CA THR A 31 -7.94 7.15 -8.39
C THR A 31 -8.69 8.44 -8.73
N ASN A 32 -9.82 8.68 -8.07
CA ASN A 32 -10.62 9.90 -8.26
C ASN A 32 -9.84 11.16 -7.88
N TRP A 33 -9.06 11.11 -6.79
CA TRP A 33 -8.22 12.23 -6.37
C TRP A 33 -7.18 12.58 -7.44
N LEU A 34 -6.45 11.60 -7.98
CA LEU A 34 -5.46 11.85 -9.04
C LEU A 34 -6.10 12.43 -10.30
N LYS A 35 -7.26 11.92 -10.72
CA LYS A 35 -7.96 12.41 -11.92
C LYS A 35 -8.41 13.87 -11.79
N THR A 36 -8.87 14.26 -10.60
CA THR A 36 -9.36 15.63 -10.34
C THR A 36 -8.23 16.63 -10.10
N ASN A 37 -7.03 16.16 -9.80
CA ASN A 37 -5.83 16.97 -9.55
C ASN A 37 -4.78 16.89 -10.69
N GLN A 38 -5.15 16.38 -11.87
CA GLN A 38 -4.30 16.49 -13.06
C GLN A 38 -4.43 17.89 -13.66
N ASP A 39 -3.30 18.52 -13.95
CA ASP A 39 -3.25 19.79 -14.66
C ASP A 39 -3.64 19.64 -16.13
N VAL A 40 -4.04 20.74 -16.77
CA VAL A 40 -4.50 20.77 -18.18
C VAL A 40 -3.46 20.30 -19.19
N ASN A 41 -2.17 20.39 -18.85
CA ASN A 41 -1.04 19.92 -19.65
C ASN A 41 -0.73 18.43 -19.42
N GLY A 42 -1.50 17.73 -18.58
CA GLY A 42 -1.31 16.33 -18.25
C GLY A 42 -0.40 16.06 -17.05
N THR A 43 0.10 17.09 -16.36
CA THR A 43 1.05 16.93 -15.24
C THR A 43 0.37 16.84 -13.88
N TRP A 44 1.17 16.48 -12.86
CA TRP A 44 0.75 16.49 -11.46
C TRP A 44 1.74 17.21 -10.54
N GLY A 45 1.30 18.32 -9.95
CA GLY A 45 2.01 19.06 -8.89
C GLY A 45 3.26 19.81 -9.36
N ALA A 46 3.72 20.83 -8.62
CA ALA A 46 4.71 21.82 -9.08
C ALA A 46 6.12 21.32 -9.50
N TRP A 47 6.42 20.04 -9.34
CA TRP A 47 7.70 19.38 -9.67
C TRP A 47 7.35 18.11 -10.47
N PHE A 48 7.23 18.28 -11.78
CA PHE A 48 6.17 17.61 -12.52
C PHE A 48 6.53 16.18 -12.93
N GLU A 49 7.78 15.87 -13.27
CA GLU A 49 8.11 14.69 -14.06
C GLU A 49 7.99 13.39 -13.28
N HIS A 50 8.65 13.27 -12.13
CA HIS A 50 8.59 12.03 -11.32
C HIS A 50 7.20 11.83 -10.70
N HIS A 51 6.51 12.91 -10.32
CA HIS A 51 5.11 12.85 -9.89
C HIS A 51 4.19 12.36 -11.02
N THR A 52 4.35 12.93 -12.22
CA THR A 52 3.56 12.56 -13.40
C THR A 52 3.83 11.12 -13.81
N ALA A 53 5.09 10.69 -13.75
CA ALA A 53 5.48 9.30 -14.03
C ALA A 53 4.73 8.32 -13.13
N LEU A 54 4.77 8.53 -11.82
CA LEU A 54 4.13 7.63 -10.87
C LEU A 54 2.60 7.74 -10.92
N ALA A 55 2.04 8.94 -11.12
CA ALA A 55 0.59 9.10 -11.30
C ALA A 55 0.07 8.40 -12.56
N SER A 56 0.80 8.48 -13.69
CA SER A 56 0.46 7.77 -14.91
C SER A 56 0.50 6.25 -14.73
N VAL A 57 1.52 5.70 -14.03
CA VAL A 57 1.57 4.27 -13.70
C VAL A 57 0.39 3.88 -12.78
N ALA A 58 0.11 4.68 -11.75
CA ALA A 58 -0.95 4.43 -10.80
C ALA A 58 -2.33 4.35 -11.48
N LEU A 59 -2.66 5.35 -12.31
CA LEU A 59 -3.91 5.39 -13.07
C LEU A 59 -3.98 4.24 -14.09
N TYR A 60 -2.88 3.92 -14.77
CA TYR A 60 -2.86 2.80 -15.71
C TYR A 60 -3.17 1.46 -15.04
N LEU A 61 -2.64 1.20 -13.84
CA LEU A 61 -2.90 -0.05 -13.12
C LEU A 61 -4.39 -0.24 -12.75
N VAL A 62 -5.17 0.84 -12.70
CA VAL A 62 -6.59 0.81 -12.35
C VAL A 62 -7.49 0.93 -13.57
N GLU A 63 -7.19 1.86 -14.47
CA GLU A 63 -8.05 2.25 -15.60
C GLU A 63 -7.51 1.82 -16.97
N GLY A 64 -6.28 1.32 -17.05
CA GLY A 64 -5.61 1.04 -18.32
C GLY A 64 -5.32 2.31 -19.12
N ASN A 65 -5.58 2.28 -20.43
CA ASN A 65 -5.32 3.40 -21.35
C ASN A 65 -6.40 4.50 -21.25
N SER A 66 -6.42 5.27 -20.16
CA SER A 66 -7.31 6.42 -20.00
C SER A 66 -6.71 7.71 -20.60
N SER A 67 -7.54 8.71 -20.86
CA SER A 67 -7.08 10.01 -21.37
C SER A 67 -6.11 10.72 -20.41
N ASN A 68 -6.29 10.53 -19.09
CA ASN A 68 -5.37 11.06 -18.09
C ASN A 68 -3.98 10.41 -18.20
N VAL A 69 -3.92 9.09 -18.38
CA VAL A 69 -2.67 8.34 -18.62
C VAL A 69 -2.00 8.81 -19.91
N SER A 70 -2.75 8.89 -21.01
CA SER A 70 -2.27 9.40 -22.30
C SER A 70 -1.66 10.78 -22.22
N ALA A 71 -2.31 11.71 -21.51
CA ALA A 71 -1.83 13.08 -21.36
C ALA A 71 -0.51 13.14 -20.56
N GLY A 72 -0.44 12.42 -19.43
CA GLY A 72 0.78 12.35 -18.61
C GLY A 72 1.96 11.74 -19.35
N LEU A 73 1.77 10.60 -20.02
CA LEU A 73 2.83 9.95 -20.79
C LEU A 73 3.27 10.76 -22.01
N SER A 74 2.35 11.48 -22.66
CA SER A 74 2.70 12.41 -23.75
C SER A 74 3.58 13.55 -23.26
N TYR A 75 3.26 14.13 -22.09
CA TYR A 75 4.13 15.11 -21.45
C TYR A 75 5.51 14.52 -21.14
N LEU A 76 5.58 13.36 -20.47
CA LEU A 76 6.85 12.73 -20.09
C LEU A 76 7.73 12.40 -21.29
N LYS A 77 7.14 11.99 -22.42
CA LYS A 77 7.88 11.78 -23.67
C LYS A 77 8.65 13.03 -24.07
N THR A 78 7.98 14.19 -24.06
CA THR A 78 8.62 15.46 -24.43
C THR A 78 9.75 15.85 -23.48
N GLN A 79 9.63 15.50 -22.19
CA GLN A 79 10.67 15.76 -21.21
C GLN A 79 11.86 14.79 -21.39
N LEU A 80 11.60 13.50 -21.54
CA LEU A 80 12.65 12.49 -21.73
C LEU A 80 13.48 12.71 -22.99
N GLU A 81 12.85 13.10 -24.10
CA GLU A 81 13.56 13.36 -25.36
C GLU A 81 14.31 14.69 -25.38
N ASN A 82 14.15 15.52 -24.34
CA ASN A 82 14.85 16.77 -24.16
C ASN A 82 15.71 16.74 -22.87
N PRO A 83 16.97 16.27 -22.92
CA PRO A 83 17.83 16.23 -21.74
C PRO A 83 18.05 17.59 -21.06
N SER A 84 17.87 18.72 -21.77
CA SER A 84 17.90 20.05 -21.14
C SER A 84 16.71 20.30 -20.21
N ALA A 85 15.64 19.52 -20.36
CA ALA A 85 14.44 19.55 -19.54
C ALA A 85 14.45 18.52 -18.41
N TRP A 86 15.51 17.71 -18.26
CA TRP A 86 15.67 16.81 -17.12
C TRP A 86 16.03 17.64 -15.89
N PHE A 87 15.01 18.30 -15.36
CA PHE A 87 15.02 19.18 -14.20
C PHE A 87 16.27 20.08 -14.09
N TYR A 88 16.22 21.27 -14.71
CA TYR A 88 17.27 22.31 -14.70
C TYR A 88 18.57 22.04 -15.49
N GLY A 89 18.64 21.02 -16.36
CA GLY A 89 19.81 20.81 -17.23
C GLY A 89 21.08 20.50 -16.42
N GLU A 90 21.90 21.52 -16.13
CA GLU A 90 23.08 21.39 -15.24
C GLU A 90 22.72 21.01 -13.80
N TRP A 91 21.47 21.25 -13.35
CA TRP A 91 21.03 20.88 -12.00
C TRP A 91 20.12 19.64 -11.93
N GLY A 92 20.09 18.86 -13.00
CA GLY A 92 19.32 17.61 -13.06
C GLY A 92 19.64 16.65 -11.92
N GLU A 93 18.77 15.66 -11.80
CA GLU A 93 18.83 14.58 -10.83
C GLU A 93 18.48 13.31 -11.60
N ALA A 94 19.23 12.23 -11.37
CA ALA A 94 19.08 11.02 -12.18
C ALA A 94 17.79 10.25 -11.82
N ASP A 95 17.22 10.48 -10.65
CA ASP A 95 15.93 9.91 -10.25
C ASP A 95 14.77 10.37 -11.15
N VAL A 96 14.76 11.62 -11.61
CA VAL A 96 13.71 12.19 -12.45
C VAL A 96 13.56 11.45 -13.81
N PRO A 97 14.58 11.43 -14.69
CA PRO A 97 14.54 10.65 -15.92
C PRO A 97 14.46 9.15 -15.64
N GLY A 98 15.00 8.66 -14.52
CA GLY A 98 14.86 7.27 -14.09
C GLY A 98 13.41 6.86 -13.86
N ALA A 99 12.66 7.64 -13.07
CA ALA A 99 11.23 7.42 -12.79
C ALA A 99 10.38 7.60 -14.05
N ALA A 100 10.67 8.60 -14.88
CA ALA A 100 9.99 8.80 -16.15
C ALA A 100 10.22 7.63 -17.11
N LEU A 101 11.46 7.15 -17.26
CA LEU A 101 11.80 5.97 -18.07
C LEU A 101 11.12 4.71 -17.54
N TYR A 102 11.05 4.55 -16.21
CA TYR A 102 10.35 3.44 -15.56
C TYR A 102 8.86 3.39 -15.94
N ALA A 103 8.17 4.53 -16.08
CA ALA A 103 6.74 4.55 -16.31
C ALA A 103 6.28 3.94 -17.64
N PHE A 104 7.07 4.07 -18.72
CA PHE A 104 6.68 3.57 -20.05
C PHE A 104 6.45 2.06 -20.13
N PRO A 105 7.40 1.19 -19.73
CA PRO A 105 7.18 -0.26 -19.75
C PRO A 105 6.11 -0.71 -18.75
N GLN A 106 5.81 0.08 -17.71
CA GLN A 106 4.71 -0.25 -16.78
C GLN A 106 3.31 0.02 -17.37
N THR A 107 3.19 0.77 -18.48
CA THR A 107 1.90 1.29 -18.95
C THR A 107 1.38 0.69 -20.26
N ASN A 108 2.03 -0.33 -20.86
CA ASN A 108 1.74 -0.86 -22.23
C ASN A 108 1.42 0.23 -23.28
N TYR A 109 1.80 1.48 -23.02
CA TYR A 109 1.33 2.60 -23.77
C TYR A 109 2.22 2.73 -24.99
N SER A 110 1.62 2.67 -26.18
CA SER A 110 2.32 2.60 -27.46
C SER A 110 2.91 3.95 -27.88
N ILE A 111 3.66 4.60 -27.01
CA ILE A 111 4.53 5.72 -27.38
C ILE A 111 5.93 5.18 -27.65
N ASN A 112 6.43 5.46 -28.85
CA ASN A 112 7.85 5.32 -29.18
C ASN A 112 8.63 6.45 -28.48
N ILE A 113 9.15 6.17 -27.28
CA ILE A 113 10.29 6.90 -26.72
C ILE A 113 11.58 6.34 -27.35
N SER A 114 12.58 7.21 -27.58
CA SER A 114 13.91 6.74 -27.96
C SER A 114 14.65 6.16 -26.75
N VAL A 115 14.30 4.94 -26.35
CA VAL A 115 14.86 4.24 -25.18
C VAL A 115 16.39 4.25 -25.20
N GLU A 116 17.00 3.99 -26.36
CA GLU A 116 18.45 3.97 -26.52
C GLU A 116 19.08 5.33 -26.21
N THR A 117 18.50 6.42 -26.76
CA THR A 117 18.97 7.79 -26.52
C THR A 117 18.83 8.17 -25.04
N VAL A 118 17.64 7.95 -24.47
CA VAL A 118 17.35 8.29 -23.06
C VAL A 118 18.26 7.49 -22.12
N SER A 119 18.43 6.19 -22.36
CA SER A 119 19.26 5.33 -21.51
C SER A 119 20.74 5.72 -21.59
N SER A 120 21.23 6.04 -22.80
CA SER A 120 22.61 6.50 -23.00
C SER A 120 22.88 7.82 -22.27
N LEU A 121 21.93 8.76 -22.33
CA LEU A 121 22.02 10.03 -21.61
C LEU A 121 21.97 9.83 -20.10
N LEU A 122 21.08 8.98 -19.59
CA LEU A 122 20.99 8.66 -18.16
C LEU A 122 22.28 8.01 -17.65
N LEU A 123 22.91 7.12 -18.43
CA LEU A 123 24.19 6.51 -18.06
C LEU A 123 25.34 7.50 -17.92
N LEU A 124 25.28 8.70 -18.53
CA LEU A 124 26.28 9.76 -18.31
C LEU A 124 26.28 10.29 -16.87
N TRP A 125 25.19 10.09 -16.14
CA TRP A 125 25.03 10.53 -14.75
C TRP A 125 25.61 9.53 -13.75
N ARG A 126 25.95 8.33 -14.21
CA ARG A 126 26.61 7.31 -13.41
C ARG A 126 28.08 7.69 -13.19
N ASN A 127 28.51 7.68 -11.94
CA ASN A 127 29.91 7.80 -11.60
C ASN A 127 30.65 6.50 -11.92
N SER A 128 31.67 6.59 -12.77
CA SER A 128 32.43 5.43 -13.24
C SER A 128 33.27 4.74 -12.16
N SER A 129 33.61 5.45 -11.08
CA SER A 129 34.46 4.93 -9.99
C SER A 129 33.69 4.12 -8.94
N ASN A 130 32.46 4.51 -8.62
CA ASN A 130 31.67 3.88 -7.56
C ASN A 130 30.35 3.25 -8.05
N GLY A 131 29.89 3.59 -9.26
CA GLY A 131 28.68 3.06 -9.87
C GLY A 131 27.38 3.78 -9.50
N GLY A 132 27.40 4.73 -8.55
CA GLY A 132 26.22 5.48 -8.16
C GLY A 132 25.82 6.52 -9.21
N PHE A 133 24.54 6.90 -9.22
CA PHE A 133 24.02 7.97 -10.09
C PHE A 133 23.90 9.27 -9.31
N LYS A 134 24.29 10.37 -9.95
CA LYS A 134 24.29 11.71 -9.36
C LYS A 134 22.89 12.32 -9.35
N GLY A 135 22.61 13.13 -8.34
CA GLY A 135 21.44 14.02 -8.33
C GLY A 135 21.24 14.71 -7.00
N TYR A 136 21.59 14.05 -5.90
CA TYR A 136 21.64 14.70 -4.60
C TYR A 136 22.61 15.88 -4.56
N CYS A 137 22.08 17.00 -4.08
CA CYS A 137 22.76 18.27 -3.93
C CYS A 137 23.39 18.39 -2.53
N THR A 138 24.72 18.39 -2.43
CA THR A 138 25.39 18.76 -1.18
C THR A 138 25.61 20.27 -1.14
N PHE A 139 24.58 21.00 -0.72
CA PHE A 139 24.64 22.47 -0.69
C PHE A 139 25.80 22.97 0.18
N ASN A 140 26.72 23.70 -0.46
CA ASN A 140 27.81 24.38 0.23
C ASN A 140 27.39 25.82 0.57
N PRO A 141 27.12 26.14 1.85
CA PRO A 141 26.68 27.48 2.24
C PRO A 141 27.74 28.57 2.06
N GLN A 142 29.00 28.20 1.83
CA GLN A 142 30.09 29.16 1.63
C GLN A 142 30.24 29.57 0.17
N THR A 143 30.08 28.62 -0.76
CA THR A 143 30.24 28.88 -2.20
C THR A 143 28.91 29.05 -2.93
N TYR A 144 27.78 28.71 -2.28
CA TYR A 144 26.46 28.58 -2.91
C TYR A 144 26.43 27.59 -4.06
N GLU A 145 27.46 26.74 -4.15
CA GLU A 145 27.48 25.64 -5.08
C GLU A 145 26.69 24.48 -4.51
N CYS A 146 26.08 23.74 -5.42
CA CYS A 146 25.37 22.52 -5.12
C CYS A 146 26.00 21.40 -5.97
N PRO A 147 27.22 20.97 -5.59
CA PRO A 147 27.87 19.86 -6.26
C PRO A 147 26.97 18.62 -6.15
N LYS A 148 26.71 18.01 -7.31
CA LYS A 148 25.91 16.80 -7.40
C LYS A 148 26.76 15.60 -6.99
N THR A 149 26.26 14.84 -6.02
CA THR A 149 26.87 13.60 -5.56
C THR A 149 25.92 12.43 -5.81
N GLU A 150 26.47 11.22 -5.74
CA GLU A 150 25.68 10.01 -5.92
C GLU A 150 24.80 9.75 -4.70
N SER A 151 23.56 9.33 -4.92
CA SER A 151 22.62 9.03 -3.84
C SER A 151 21.91 7.69 -4.04
N SER A 152 21.40 7.10 -2.96
CA SER A 152 20.60 5.88 -3.04
C SER A 152 19.31 6.09 -3.84
N VAL A 153 18.71 7.28 -3.78
CA VAL A 153 17.44 7.57 -4.48
C VAL A 153 17.67 7.70 -5.99
N ASP A 154 18.65 8.52 -6.37
CA ASP A 154 19.07 8.69 -7.77
C ASP A 154 19.47 7.35 -8.39
N THR A 155 20.29 6.58 -7.68
CA THR A 155 20.75 5.29 -8.15
C THR A 155 19.60 4.30 -8.26
N ALA A 156 18.69 4.24 -7.28
CA ALA A 156 17.57 3.31 -7.31
C ALA A 156 16.60 3.61 -8.46
N TRP A 157 16.20 4.87 -8.66
CA TRP A 157 15.27 5.23 -9.75
C TRP A 157 15.90 5.13 -11.13
N ALA A 158 17.16 5.55 -11.30
CA ALA A 158 17.87 5.36 -12.56
C ALA A 158 17.99 3.86 -12.90
N LEU A 159 18.33 3.03 -11.91
CA LEU A 159 18.41 1.59 -12.07
C LEU A 159 17.05 0.97 -12.41
N LEU A 160 15.96 1.34 -11.71
CA LEU A 160 14.61 0.87 -12.00
C LEU A 160 14.19 1.21 -13.44
N GLY A 161 14.44 2.43 -13.89
CA GLY A 161 14.18 2.86 -15.26
C GLY A 161 14.92 1.99 -16.27
N LEU A 162 16.24 1.90 -16.15
CA LEU A 162 17.08 1.16 -17.09
C LEU A 162 16.81 -0.36 -17.08
N LEU A 163 16.52 -0.96 -15.92
CA LEU A 163 16.12 -2.37 -15.82
C LEU A 163 14.79 -2.62 -16.53
N SER A 164 13.80 -1.74 -16.31
CA SER A 164 12.47 -1.90 -16.89
C SER A 164 12.44 -1.82 -18.41
N THR A 165 13.44 -1.15 -19.00
CA THR A 165 13.64 -1.07 -20.45
C THR A 165 14.73 -2.00 -20.98
N ASN A 166 15.31 -2.84 -20.12
CA ASN A 166 16.43 -3.73 -20.45
C ASN A 166 17.59 -3.00 -21.16
N SER A 167 17.94 -1.80 -20.70
CA SER A 167 18.89 -0.90 -21.35
C SER A 167 20.16 -0.63 -20.54
N ILE A 168 20.40 -1.40 -19.47
CA ILE A 168 21.64 -1.40 -18.70
C ILE A 168 22.40 -2.72 -18.91
N ASP A 169 23.68 -2.62 -19.27
CA ASP A 169 24.55 -3.80 -19.36
C ASP A 169 24.93 -4.35 -17.97
N GLU A 170 25.44 -5.58 -17.94
CA GLU A 170 25.77 -6.27 -16.70
C GLU A 170 26.85 -5.53 -15.87
N THR A 171 27.78 -4.82 -16.52
CA THR A 171 28.86 -4.11 -15.84
C THR A 171 28.33 -2.89 -15.11
N ASN A 172 27.53 -2.07 -15.81
CA ASN A 172 26.89 -0.89 -15.25
C ASN A 172 25.86 -1.27 -14.18
N LYS A 173 25.10 -2.34 -14.39
CA LYS A 173 24.16 -2.90 -13.41
C LYS A 173 24.88 -3.32 -12.14
N THR A 174 25.94 -4.13 -12.26
CA THR A 174 26.73 -4.61 -11.11
C THR A 174 27.32 -3.43 -10.32
N ALA A 175 27.82 -2.40 -10.99
CA ALA A 175 28.36 -1.22 -10.33
C ALA A 175 27.28 -0.44 -9.55
N ALA A 176 26.11 -0.21 -10.14
CA ALA A 176 25.00 0.48 -9.46
C ALA A 176 24.46 -0.31 -8.25
N LEU A 177 24.36 -1.64 -8.37
CA LEU A 177 23.99 -2.51 -7.27
C LEU A 177 25.03 -2.48 -6.14
N GLY A 178 26.32 -2.52 -6.50
CA GLY A 178 27.42 -2.40 -5.55
C GLY A 178 27.39 -1.07 -4.78
N PHE A 179 27.10 0.04 -5.48
CA PHE A 179 26.92 1.34 -4.85
C PHE A 179 25.79 1.33 -3.83
N LEU A 180 24.57 0.88 -4.23
CA LEU A 180 23.43 0.82 -3.31
C LEU A 180 23.76 0.01 -2.07
N LEU A 181 24.26 -1.22 -2.25
CA LEU A 181 24.62 -2.11 -1.14
C LEU A 181 25.68 -1.49 -0.21
N GLY A 182 26.60 -0.70 -0.75
CA GLY A 182 27.60 0.04 0.02
C GLY A 182 27.03 1.17 0.90
N LEU A 183 25.79 1.59 0.70
CA LEU A 183 25.11 2.59 1.52
C LEU A 183 24.33 1.98 2.70
N GLN A 184 24.29 0.66 2.82
CA GLN A 184 23.64 0.00 3.94
C GLN A 184 24.44 0.19 5.25
N ASN A 185 23.75 0.58 6.31
CA ASN A 185 24.32 0.72 7.65
C ASN A 185 24.18 -0.59 8.47
N GLU A 186 24.75 -0.61 9.67
CA GLU A 186 24.78 -1.80 10.53
C GLU A 186 23.39 -2.32 10.95
N ASN A 187 22.37 -1.45 10.99
CA ASN A 187 21.01 -1.85 11.37
C ASN A 187 20.18 -2.39 10.18
N GLY A 188 20.77 -2.42 8.98
CA GLY A 188 20.16 -2.89 7.75
C GLY A 188 19.48 -1.81 6.92
N ALA A 189 19.29 -0.59 7.44
CA ALA A 189 18.75 0.51 6.66
C ALA A 189 19.77 1.09 5.67
N PHE A 190 19.28 1.78 4.63
CA PHE A 190 20.12 2.46 3.65
C PHE A 190 20.19 3.96 3.95
N ASN A 191 21.38 4.52 3.79
CA ASN A 191 21.61 5.97 3.85
C ASN A 191 21.32 6.63 2.51
N LEU A 192 21.09 7.94 2.51
CA LEU A 192 20.93 8.75 1.29
C LEU A 192 22.26 8.81 0.51
N THR A 193 23.36 9.11 1.19
CA THR A 193 24.73 9.05 0.66
C THR A 193 25.64 8.37 1.68
N ASN A 194 26.94 8.25 1.39
CA ASN A 194 27.92 7.72 2.35
C ASN A 194 28.13 8.65 3.57
N GLN A 195 27.74 9.92 3.48
CA GLN A 195 27.91 10.92 4.54
C GLN A 195 26.57 11.39 5.13
N VAL A 196 25.48 11.27 4.38
CA VAL A 196 24.16 11.76 4.76
C VAL A 196 23.22 10.57 4.93
N SER A 197 22.71 10.36 6.14
CA SER A 197 21.78 9.26 6.41
C SER A 197 20.42 9.46 5.74
N SER A 198 19.87 10.68 5.80
CA SER A 198 18.58 11.03 5.19
C SER A 198 18.43 12.55 5.07
N PHE A 199 17.48 13.00 4.25
CA PHE A 199 17.15 14.42 4.10
C PHE A 199 15.65 14.60 3.85
N SER A 200 14.92 15.19 4.80
CA SER A 200 13.45 15.24 4.79
C SER A 200 12.84 16.02 3.61
N LEU A 201 13.62 16.89 2.95
CA LEU A 201 13.14 17.60 1.75
C LEU A 201 13.35 16.80 0.45
N TYR A 202 14.05 15.67 0.51
CA TYR A 202 14.27 14.83 -0.67
C TYR A 202 12.97 14.09 -1.01
N SER A 203 12.31 14.45 -2.12
CA SER A 203 10.92 14.05 -2.38
C SER A 203 10.74 12.54 -2.44
N LEU A 204 11.69 11.82 -3.05
CA LEU A 204 11.63 10.39 -3.30
C LEU A 204 12.32 9.52 -2.23
N GLY A 205 12.79 10.13 -1.12
CA GLY A 205 13.47 9.41 -0.04
C GLY A 205 13.72 10.26 1.22
N PRO A 206 12.67 10.85 1.83
CA PRO A 206 12.83 11.84 2.91
C PRO A 206 13.43 11.28 4.20
N GLU A 207 13.20 9.99 4.50
CA GLU A 207 13.67 9.35 5.75
C GLU A 207 14.16 7.91 5.54
N PRO A 208 14.90 7.32 6.51
CA PRO A 208 15.54 6.01 6.35
C PRO A 208 14.61 4.86 5.97
N ILE A 209 13.32 4.92 6.35
CA ILE A 209 12.32 3.91 5.97
C ILE A 209 12.11 3.91 4.46
N SER A 210 11.78 5.08 3.88
CA SER A 210 11.56 5.23 2.45
C SER A 210 12.83 4.93 1.63
N LEU A 211 14.01 5.36 2.10
CA LEU A 211 15.30 5.07 1.46
C LEU A 211 15.58 3.56 1.40
N THR A 212 15.34 2.87 2.52
CA THR A 212 15.53 1.42 2.61
C THR A 212 14.53 0.67 1.72
N ALA A 213 13.26 1.09 1.72
CA ALA A 213 12.21 0.48 0.92
C ALA A 213 12.44 0.68 -0.59
N LEU A 214 12.82 1.89 -1.01
CA LEU A 214 13.17 2.17 -2.40
C LEU A 214 14.41 1.39 -2.85
N SER A 215 15.46 1.34 -2.01
CA SER A 215 16.66 0.57 -2.32
C SER A 215 16.34 -0.92 -2.46
N LEU A 216 15.55 -1.50 -1.55
CA LEU A 216 15.06 -2.88 -1.68
C LEU A 216 14.21 -3.09 -2.91
N PHE A 217 13.34 -2.14 -3.27
CA PHE A 217 12.53 -2.25 -4.48
C PHE A 217 13.40 -2.32 -5.75
N ALA A 218 14.45 -1.49 -5.84
CA ALA A 218 15.41 -1.54 -6.95
C ALA A 218 16.25 -2.84 -6.94
N LEU A 219 16.77 -3.26 -5.78
CA LEU A 219 17.54 -4.49 -5.61
C LEU A 219 16.71 -5.74 -5.98
N GLY A 220 15.47 -5.82 -5.51
CA GLY A 220 14.54 -6.89 -5.84
C GLY A 220 14.19 -6.93 -7.33
N SER A 221 13.97 -5.76 -7.94
CA SER A 221 13.76 -5.65 -9.40
C SER A 221 14.98 -6.11 -10.22
N ALA A 222 16.18 -6.04 -9.65
CA ALA A 222 17.40 -6.57 -10.23
C ALA A 222 17.66 -8.06 -9.92
N GLY A 223 16.78 -8.71 -9.15
CA GLY A 223 16.93 -10.11 -8.74
C GLY A 223 17.93 -10.34 -7.60
N VAL A 224 18.31 -9.30 -6.85
CA VAL A 224 19.27 -9.43 -5.74
C VAL A 224 18.56 -10.00 -4.51
N ASN A 225 19.04 -11.15 -4.05
CA ASN A 225 18.61 -11.79 -2.80
C ASN A 225 19.84 -12.33 -2.03
N ASN A 226 20.30 -11.59 -1.03
CA ASN A 226 21.50 -11.88 -0.26
C ASN A 226 21.35 -11.46 1.22
N ALA A 227 22.45 -11.51 1.99
CA ALA A 227 22.45 -11.14 3.40
C ALA A 227 22.08 -9.67 3.64
N ASN A 228 22.52 -8.75 2.76
CA ASN A 228 22.19 -7.34 2.86
C ASN A 228 20.69 -7.09 2.65
N THR A 229 20.08 -7.69 1.62
CA THR A 229 18.63 -7.55 1.38
C THR A 229 17.83 -8.18 2.51
N THR A 230 18.31 -9.28 3.10
CA THR A 230 17.70 -9.89 4.30
C THR A 230 17.75 -8.94 5.50
N ALA A 231 18.89 -8.29 5.75
CA ALA A 231 19.03 -7.33 6.86
C ALA A 231 18.11 -6.11 6.67
N ALA A 232 18.04 -5.56 5.46
CA ALA A 232 17.14 -4.46 5.12
C ALA A 232 15.66 -4.85 5.24
N MET A 233 15.32 -6.08 4.83
CA MET A 233 13.97 -6.60 4.97
C MET A 233 13.59 -6.72 6.45
N ASN A 234 14.50 -7.21 7.30
CA ASN A 234 14.29 -7.27 8.74
C ASN A 234 14.12 -5.87 9.36
N TYR A 235 14.89 -4.88 8.90
CA TYR A 235 14.69 -3.49 9.29
C TYR A 235 13.26 -3.02 8.96
N LEU A 236 12.78 -3.21 7.72
CA LEU A 236 11.41 -2.81 7.34
C LEU A 236 10.33 -3.57 8.11
N LYS A 237 10.52 -4.88 8.37
CA LYS A 237 9.60 -5.67 9.19
C LYS A 237 9.48 -5.10 10.60
N ASN A 238 10.60 -4.75 11.22
CA ASN A 238 10.63 -4.11 12.54
C ASN A 238 9.92 -2.75 12.51
N MET A 239 10.15 -1.94 11.48
CA MET A 239 9.46 -0.65 11.32
C MET A 239 7.95 -0.84 11.12
N SER A 240 7.53 -1.81 10.34
CA SER A 240 6.11 -2.11 10.10
C SER A 240 5.38 -2.54 11.39
N ALA A 241 6.06 -3.27 12.28
CA ALA A 241 5.50 -3.70 13.56
C ALA A 241 5.19 -2.50 14.49
N GLY A 242 5.93 -1.40 14.34
CA GLY A 242 5.70 -0.15 15.04
C GLY A 242 4.90 0.88 14.22
N CYS A 243 4.11 0.45 13.23
CA CYS A 243 3.35 1.35 12.33
C CYS A 243 4.24 2.45 11.73
N PHE A 244 5.48 2.08 11.37
CA PHE A 244 6.49 2.96 10.81
C PHE A 244 6.84 4.15 11.71
N GLY A 245 6.70 4.04 13.03
CA GLY A 245 7.08 5.08 13.98
C GLY A 245 6.02 6.17 14.21
N ASN A 246 4.76 5.92 13.85
CA ASN A 246 3.59 6.80 14.08
C ASN A 246 3.60 8.17 13.36
N SER A 247 4.54 8.44 12.46
CA SER A 247 4.66 9.77 11.82
C SER A 247 3.88 9.94 10.50
N ASN A 248 2.77 9.21 10.31
CA ASN A 248 1.94 9.28 9.09
C ASN A 248 2.74 9.20 7.77
N HIS A 249 3.67 8.24 7.69
CA HIS A 249 4.56 8.05 6.54
C HIS A 249 3.88 7.30 5.39
N SER A 250 2.93 7.93 4.68
CA SER A 250 2.18 7.24 3.62
C SER A 250 3.09 6.76 2.49
N PHE A 251 4.09 7.55 2.09
CA PHE A 251 5.01 7.17 1.03
C PHE A 251 5.98 6.08 1.48
N ALA A 252 6.56 6.20 2.68
CA ALA A 252 7.45 5.16 3.20
C ALA A 252 6.71 3.82 3.37
N THR A 253 5.47 3.88 3.85
CA THR A 253 4.61 2.70 3.99
C THR A 253 4.30 2.09 2.62
N ALA A 254 3.92 2.90 1.64
CA ALA A 254 3.62 2.43 0.29
C ALA A 254 4.85 1.82 -0.40
N MET A 255 6.02 2.45 -0.30
CA MET A 255 7.27 1.88 -0.80
C MET A 255 7.62 0.58 -0.08
N SER A 256 7.34 0.47 1.23
CA SER A 256 7.56 -0.76 1.98
C SER A 256 6.64 -1.89 1.52
N VAL A 257 5.38 -1.60 1.17
CA VAL A 257 4.47 -2.58 0.54
C VAL A 257 5.10 -3.11 -0.75
N LEU A 258 5.61 -2.23 -1.63
CA LEU A 258 6.25 -2.63 -2.87
C LEU A 258 7.50 -3.48 -2.65
N ALA A 259 8.33 -3.12 -1.65
CA ALA A 259 9.49 -3.91 -1.26
C ALA A 259 9.08 -5.29 -0.73
N PHE A 260 8.07 -5.38 0.15
CA PHE A 260 7.58 -6.66 0.66
C PHE A 260 7.06 -7.57 -0.46
N LEU A 261 6.28 -7.01 -1.40
CA LEU A 261 5.80 -7.75 -2.57
C LEU A 261 6.96 -8.27 -3.42
N GLY A 262 7.98 -7.45 -3.69
CA GLY A 262 9.15 -7.84 -4.47
C GLY A 262 9.99 -8.99 -3.88
N TYR A 263 9.84 -9.26 -2.58
CA TYR A 263 10.51 -10.36 -1.86
C TYR A 263 9.55 -11.45 -1.37
N ASN A 264 8.30 -11.49 -1.86
CA ASN A 264 7.27 -12.46 -1.47
C ASN A 264 6.92 -12.43 0.04
N GLU A 265 7.08 -11.29 0.70
CA GLU A 265 6.74 -11.08 2.13
C GLU A 265 5.26 -10.67 2.27
N THR A 266 4.35 -11.48 1.74
CA THR A 266 2.91 -11.14 1.57
C THR A 266 2.20 -10.78 2.88
N LEU A 267 2.57 -11.43 4.00
CA LEU A 267 2.05 -11.09 5.33
C LEU A 267 2.37 -9.64 5.71
N PHE A 268 3.62 -9.21 5.51
CA PHE A 268 4.06 -7.85 5.83
C PHE A 268 3.51 -6.83 4.83
N ALA A 269 3.44 -7.20 3.54
CA ALA A 269 2.76 -6.38 2.52
C ALA A 269 1.30 -6.11 2.91
N GLY A 270 0.58 -7.12 3.40
CA GLY A 270 -0.82 -6.98 3.82
C GLY A 270 -0.99 -6.11 5.05
N ASN A 271 -0.11 -6.24 6.05
CA ASN A 271 -0.13 -5.40 7.23
C ASN A 271 0.20 -3.94 6.90
N ALA A 272 1.25 -3.71 6.11
CA ALA A 272 1.63 -2.37 5.68
C ALA A 272 0.55 -1.72 4.80
N SER A 273 -0.10 -2.47 3.91
CA SER A 273 -1.19 -1.96 3.06
C SER A 273 -2.41 -1.53 3.89
N LYS A 274 -2.74 -2.25 4.96
CA LYS A 274 -3.82 -1.86 5.87
C LYS A 274 -3.51 -0.58 6.62
N TYR A 275 -2.28 -0.47 7.13
CA TYR A 275 -1.84 0.77 7.74
C TYR A 275 -1.88 1.91 6.74
N LEU A 276 -1.40 1.69 5.51
CA LEU A 276 -1.47 2.67 4.43
C LEU A 276 -2.90 3.16 4.22
N MET A 277 -3.90 2.27 4.08
CA MET A 277 -5.31 2.67 3.94
C MET A 277 -5.80 3.54 5.11
N SER A 278 -5.34 3.27 6.35
CA SER A 278 -5.69 4.11 7.51
C SER A 278 -5.11 5.53 7.46
N LEU A 279 -4.12 5.77 6.59
CA LEU A 279 -3.52 7.09 6.38
C LEU A 279 -4.25 7.90 5.28
N GLN A 280 -5.19 7.28 4.55
CA GLN A 280 -5.94 7.97 3.50
C GLN A 280 -6.77 9.11 4.09
N LYS A 281 -6.75 10.27 3.42
CA LYS A 281 -7.51 11.44 3.82
C LYS A 281 -8.95 11.37 3.30
N GLU A 282 -9.82 12.18 3.90
CA GLU A 282 -11.23 12.27 3.49
C GLU A 282 -11.40 12.72 2.02
N ASP A 283 -10.43 13.47 1.48
CA ASP A 283 -10.43 13.84 0.06
C ASP A 283 -10.10 12.66 -0.88
N GLY A 284 -9.68 11.53 -0.32
CA GLY A 284 -9.27 10.32 -1.05
C GLY A 284 -7.78 10.25 -1.35
N GLY A 285 -7.03 11.33 -1.13
CA GLY A 285 -5.59 11.38 -1.36
C GLY A 285 -4.76 10.92 -0.14
N PHE A 286 -3.44 10.97 -0.31
CA PHE A 286 -2.47 10.65 0.72
C PHE A 286 -1.47 11.80 0.87
N VAL A 287 -0.90 11.92 2.07
CA VAL A 287 0.17 12.88 2.38
C VAL A 287 1.18 12.25 3.32
N ASP A 288 2.46 12.39 2.98
CA ASP A 288 3.56 12.03 3.86
C ASP A 288 4.02 13.25 4.66
N PHE A 289 3.89 13.15 5.99
CA PHE A 289 4.12 14.27 6.89
C PHE A 289 5.59 14.66 7.01
N THR A 290 6.54 13.82 6.55
CA THR A 290 7.96 14.19 6.58
C THR A 290 8.34 15.21 5.54
N ARG A 291 7.61 15.24 4.41
CA ARG A 291 7.78 16.25 3.36
C ARG A 291 6.88 17.46 3.54
N SER A 292 5.70 17.28 4.15
CA SER A 292 4.74 18.35 4.34
C SER A 292 4.20 18.39 5.75
N ASN A 293 4.34 19.55 6.40
CA ASN A 293 3.70 19.82 7.68
C ASN A 293 2.20 20.15 7.53
N ASN A 294 1.65 20.17 6.31
CA ASN A 294 0.23 20.35 6.08
C ASN A 294 -0.45 19.00 5.88
N SER A 295 -1.72 18.95 6.26
CA SER A 295 -2.57 17.77 6.11
C SER A 295 -3.12 17.58 4.69
N VAL A 296 -2.56 18.28 3.69
CA VAL A 296 -3.09 18.30 2.33
C VAL A 296 -2.45 17.20 1.49
N SER A 297 -3.30 16.36 0.90
CA SER A 297 -2.91 15.30 -0.01
C SER A 297 -2.00 15.79 -1.14
N LYS A 298 -1.04 14.95 -1.55
CA LYS A 298 -0.06 15.27 -2.60
C LYS A 298 -0.11 14.23 -3.72
N PRO A 299 0.15 14.63 -4.99
CA PRO A 299 0.11 13.68 -6.09
C PRO A 299 1.11 12.54 -5.98
N LEU A 300 2.35 12.81 -5.56
CA LEU A 300 3.37 11.77 -5.36
C LEU A 300 2.90 10.69 -4.39
N ASP A 301 2.47 11.13 -3.21
CA ASP A 301 2.10 10.26 -2.09
C ASP A 301 0.87 9.43 -2.47
N THR A 302 -0.09 10.08 -3.14
CA THR A 302 -1.31 9.44 -3.62
C THR A 302 -1.02 8.42 -4.72
N ALA A 303 -0.14 8.76 -5.67
CA ALA A 303 0.25 7.87 -6.76
C ALA A 303 0.96 6.62 -6.24
N VAL A 304 1.98 6.77 -5.38
CA VAL A 304 2.72 5.62 -4.84
C VAL A 304 1.84 4.76 -3.95
N ALA A 305 0.96 5.37 -3.15
CA ALA A 305 -0.02 4.63 -2.36
C ALA A 305 -0.97 3.81 -3.25
N LEU A 306 -1.48 4.40 -4.34
CA LEU A 306 -2.35 3.71 -5.28
C LEU A 306 -1.62 2.55 -5.99
N ILE A 307 -0.36 2.74 -6.43
CA ILE A 307 0.45 1.66 -7.01
C ILE A 307 0.61 0.51 -6.02
N ALA A 308 0.94 0.82 -4.77
CA ALA A 308 1.14 -0.17 -3.71
C ALA A 308 -0.13 -0.97 -3.42
N LEU A 309 -1.26 -0.30 -3.21
CA LEU A 309 -2.54 -0.95 -2.95
C LEU A 309 -3.00 -1.80 -4.13
N LYS A 310 -2.87 -1.30 -5.36
CA LYS A 310 -3.29 -2.03 -6.55
C LYS A 310 -2.41 -3.26 -6.82
N LYS A 311 -1.09 -3.17 -6.62
CA LYS A 311 -0.20 -4.33 -6.71
C LYS A 311 -0.50 -5.35 -5.61
N ALA A 312 -0.73 -4.92 -4.37
CA ALA A 312 -1.12 -5.83 -3.29
C ALA A 312 -2.45 -6.55 -3.58
N GLU A 313 -3.42 -5.86 -4.18
CA GLU A 313 -4.69 -6.46 -4.63
C GLU A 313 -4.45 -7.53 -5.71
N ASN A 314 -3.67 -7.20 -6.74
CA ASN A 314 -3.38 -8.12 -7.85
C ASN A 314 -2.61 -9.37 -7.39
N GLU A 315 -1.71 -9.23 -6.42
CA GLU A 315 -0.95 -10.34 -5.80
C GLU A 315 -1.80 -11.15 -4.80
N GLY A 316 -3.08 -10.81 -4.63
CA GLY A 316 -3.98 -11.50 -3.73
C GLY A 316 -3.61 -11.35 -2.26
N VAL A 317 -2.86 -10.31 -1.88
CA VAL A 317 -2.49 -10.05 -0.48
C VAL A 317 -3.72 -9.84 0.41
N PHE A 318 -4.80 -9.30 -0.17
CA PHE A 318 -6.11 -9.17 0.49
C PHE A 318 -7.00 -10.41 0.31
N ASN A 319 -6.67 -11.26 -0.67
CA ASN A 319 -7.35 -12.53 -0.94
C ASN A 319 -6.75 -13.62 -0.07
N LEU A 320 -7.12 -13.64 1.21
CA LEU A 320 -6.84 -14.81 2.04
C LEU A 320 -7.75 -15.96 1.59
N SER A 321 -7.22 -16.78 0.69
CA SER A 321 -7.83 -18.04 0.29
C SER A 321 -7.74 -19.05 1.44
N ILE A 322 -8.89 -19.66 1.69
CA ILE A 322 -9.17 -20.68 2.68
C ILE A 322 -8.17 -21.84 2.52
N THR A 323 -7.44 -22.17 3.58
CA THR A 323 -6.92 -23.53 3.70
C THR A 323 -7.98 -24.32 4.45
N ASN A 324 -8.60 -25.31 3.80
CA ASN A 324 -9.50 -26.25 4.46
C ASN A 324 -8.74 -26.93 5.61
N ILE A 325 -9.00 -26.56 6.86
CA ILE A 325 -8.44 -27.28 8.01
C ILE A 325 -9.22 -28.59 8.09
N THR A 326 -8.59 -29.70 7.70
CA THR A 326 -9.24 -31.02 7.71
C THR A 326 -8.84 -31.74 9.00
N LEU A 327 -9.73 -31.78 9.98
CA LEU A 327 -9.58 -32.58 11.20
C LEU A 327 -10.00 -34.02 10.90
N ALA A 328 -9.05 -34.95 10.80
CA ALA A 328 -9.35 -36.37 10.62
C ALA A 328 -9.51 -37.04 11.99
N ASN A 329 -10.71 -37.54 12.32
CA ASN A 329 -10.96 -38.37 13.51
C ASN A 329 -11.01 -39.84 13.12
N ARG A 330 -10.26 -40.72 13.77
CA ARG A 330 -10.26 -42.17 13.50
C ARG A 330 -11.11 -42.88 14.55
N ILE A 331 -12.33 -43.24 14.18
CA ILE A 331 -13.20 -44.08 15.02
C ILE A 331 -12.84 -45.54 14.71
N GLY A 332 -12.85 -46.41 15.73
CA GLY A 332 -12.38 -47.80 15.65
C GLY A 332 -12.73 -48.56 14.35
N ASN A 333 -11.84 -49.50 13.96
CA ASN A 333 -11.90 -50.31 12.73
C ASN A 333 -12.10 -49.58 11.38
N GLY A 334 -11.78 -48.28 11.30
CA GLY A 334 -11.20 -47.71 10.07
C GLY A 334 -11.96 -46.58 9.38
N THR A 335 -13.06 -46.08 9.93
CA THR A 335 -13.76 -44.93 9.34
C THR A 335 -13.24 -43.62 9.91
N ILE A 336 -12.66 -42.79 9.04
CA ILE A 336 -12.19 -41.45 9.41
C ILE A 336 -13.30 -40.43 9.13
N GLN A 337 -13.87 -39.80 10.16
CA GLN A 337 -14.74 -38.64 9.97
C GLN A 337 -13.88 -37.38 9.91
N ARG A 338 -14.10 -36.55 8.89
CA ARG A 338 -13.35 -35.31 8.68
C ARG A 338 -14.20 -34.09 9.07
N ILE A 339 -13.74 -33.28 10.02
CA ILE A 339 -14.36 -31.98 10.34
C ILE A 339 -13.54 -30.92 9.63
N SER A 340 -14.20 -30.11 8.82
CA SER A 340 -13.54 -28.99 8.13
C SER A 340 -13.90 -27.67 8.79
N ALA A 341 -12.89 -26.96 9.29
CA ALA A 341 -13.05 -25.58 9.76
C ALA A 341 -12.42 -24.61 8.75
N SER A 342 -13.18 -23.59 8.37
CA SER A 342 -12.73 -22.50 7.52
C SER A 342 -12.70 -21.21 8.33
N ILE A 343 -11.52 -20.62 8.46
CA ILE A 343 -11.35 -19.35 9.15
C ILE A 343 -10.94 -18.30 8.12
N VAL A 344 -11.74 -17.24 8.01
CA VAL A 344 -11.54 -16.17 7.03
C VAL A 344 -11.02 -14.92 7.76
N GLY A 345 -9.86 -14.44 7.35
CA GLY A 345 -9.28 -13.18 7.83
C GLY A 345 -7.79 -13.27 8.10
N ALA A 346 -7.17 -12.14 8.44
CA ALA A 346 -5.75 -12.10 8.79
C ALA A 346 -5.62 -12.54 10.26
N ILE A 347 -5.17 -13.77 10.48
CA ILE A 347 -5.22 -14.44 11.79
C ILE A 347 -3.81 -14.51 12.36
N GLN A 348 -3.65 -14.03 13.59
CA GLN A 348 -2.42 -14.19 14.35
C GLN A 348 -2.28 -15.61 14.89
N SER A 349 -3.39 -16.15 15.39
CA SER A 349 -3.49 -17.50 15.96
C SER A 349 -4.93 -17.98 15.88
N ALA A 350 -5.13 -19.27 15.65
CA ALA A 350 -6.42 -19.92 15.85
C ALA A 350 -6.23 -21.13 16.76
N ILE A 351 -7.21 -21.37 17.63
CA ILE A 351 -7.23 -22.49 18.56
C ILE A 351 -8.57 -23.20 18.35
N ALA A 352 -8.56 -24.51 18.18
CA ALA A 352 -9.79 -25.30 18.10
C ALA A 352 -9.93 -26.14 19.38
N ASN A 353 -10.93 -25.82 20.18
CA ASN A 353 -11.27 -26.58 21.38
C ASN A 353 -12.38 -27.57 21.06
N ILE A 354 -12.14 -28.86 21.28
CA ILE A 354 -13.12 -29.92 21.11
C ILE A 354 -13.55 -30.36 22.51
N SER A 355 -14.83 -30.22 22.83
CA SER A 355 -15.38 -30.68 24.11
C SER A 355 -16.52 -31.68 23.91
N HIS A 356 -16.58 -32.68 24.77
CA HIS A 356 -17.69 -33.64 24.83
C HIS A 356 -18.36 -33.52 26.21
N PRO A 357 -19.70 -33.48 26.31
CA PRO A 357 -20.41 -33.25 27.58
C PRO A 357 -20.06 -34.26 28.68
N ASN A 358 -19.69 -35.48 28.28
CA ASN A 358 -19.38 -36.57 29.21
C ASN A 358 -17.87 -36.82 29.37
N ALA A 359 -17.01 -36.07 28.68
CA ALA A 359 -15.56 -36.21 28.86
C ALA A 359 -15.11 -35.36 30.06
N THR A 360 -14.41 -35.99 31.01
CA THR A 360 -13.78 -35.30 32.15
C THR A 360 -12.46 -34.60 31.79
N THR A 361 -11.94 -34.85 30.58
CA THR A 361 -10.71 -34.27 30.04
C THR A 361 -10.99 -33.57 28.72
N TYR A 362 -10.62 -32.29 28.63
CA TYR A 362 -10.61 -31.54 27.38
C TYR A 362 -9.36 -31.92 26.59
N GLU A 363 -9.52 -32.36 25.34
CA GLU A 363 -8.39 -32.35 24.40
C GLU A 363 -8.33 -30.97 23.77
N GLU A 364 -7.34 -30.17 24.20
CA GLU A 364 -7.03 -28.90 23.57
C GLU A 364 -6.24 -29.17 22.29
N LEU A 365 -6.88 -28.98 21.13
CA LEU A 365 -6.20 -29.08 19.85
C LEU A 365 -5.57 -27.72 19.53
N ILE A 366 -4.33 -27.53 19.96
CA ILE A 366 -3.57 -26.32 19.61
C ILE A 366 -3.22 -26.41 18.12
N LEU A 367 -3.89 -25.60 17.31
CA LEU A 367 -3.53 -25.38 15.92
C LEU A 367 -2.38 -24.38 15.88
N SER A 368 -1.15 -24.88 15.80
CA SER A 368 0.04 -24.03 15.65
C SER A 368 0.03 -23.37 14.28
N TYR A 369 -0.13 -22.04 14.24
CA TYR A 369 0.08 -21.27 13.02
C TYR A 369 1.57 -21.21 12.72
N ASN A 370 2.00 -21.87 11.65
CA ASN A 370 3.38 -21.79 11.21
C ASN A 370 3.58 -20.47 10.46
N ARG A 371 4.19 -19.49 11.15
CA ARG A 371 4.47 -18.15 10.59
C ARG A 371 5.37 -18.17 9.36
N ALA A 372 6.20 -19.21 9.20
CA ALA A 372 7.11 -19.30 8.04
C ALA A 372 6.38 -19.77 6.78
N THR A 373 5.34 -20.60 6.91
CA THR A 373 4.60 -21.16 5.77
C THR A 373 3.23 -20.53 5.54
N GLY A 374 2.74 -19.75 6.49
CA GLY A 374 1.39 -19.18 6.45
C GLY A 374 0.28 -20.22 6.59
N ARG A 375 0.60 -21.44 7.05
CA ARG A 375 -0.34 -22.55 7.17
C ARG A 375 -0.49 -22.99 8.62
N PHE A 376 -1.68 -23.49 8.96
CA PHE A 376 -1.88 -24.25 10.19
C PHE A 376 -1.38 -25.67 9.98
N GLU A 377 -0.57 -26.18 10.91
CA GLU A 377 -0.16 -27.57 10.88
C GLU A 377 -1.31 -28.47 11.38
N ASN A 378 -1.58 -29.55 10.65
CA ASN A 378 -2.65 -30.47 10.98
C ASN A 378 -2.35 -31.15 12.32
N SER A 379 -3.28 -31.03 13.25
CA SER A 379 -3.27 -31.77 14.50
C SER A 379 -4.39 -32.82 14.46
N THR A 380 -4.07 -34.05 14.87
CA THR A 380 -5.03 -35.16 15.00
C THR A 380 -5.37 -35.35 16.47
N ALA A 381 -6.65 -35.19 16.83
CA ALA A 381 -7.21 -35.66 18.10
C ALA A 381 -7.76 -37.07 17.93
N ASN A 382 -7.54 -37.93 18.93
CA ASN A 382 -8.07 -39.28 18.97
C ASN A 382 -9.14 -39.37 20.06
N THR A 383 -10.41 -39.30 19.69
CA THR A 383 -11.50 -39.38 20.66
C THR A 383 -12.12 -40.78 20.67
N THR A 384 -12.38 -41.36 21.85
CA THR A 384 -13.02 -42.68 21.99
C THR A 384 -14.52 -42.65 22.30
N TYR A 385 -15.11 -41.47 22.55
CA TYR A 385 -16.50 -41.35 22.98
C TYR A 385 -17.48 -41.16 21.81
N LEU A 386 -18.65 -41.79 21.90
CA LEU A 386 -19.79 -41.52 21.01
C LEU A 386 -20.63 -40.39 21.61
N GLY A 387 -21.22 -39.54 20.75
CA GLY A 387 -22.10 -38.46 21.18
C GLY A 387 -21.87 -37.14 20.46
N VAL A 388 -22.53 -36.10 20.97
CA VAL A 388 -22.42 -34.73 20.43
C VAL A 388 -21.17 -34.06 21.00
N TYR A 389 -20.27 -33.65 20.13
CA TYR A 389 -19.10 -32.86 20.45
C TYR A 389 -19.34 -31.40 20.08
N ASN A 390 -18.90 -30.49 20.94
CA ASN A 390 -18.89 -29.06 20.68
C ASN A 390 -17.47 -28.65 20.26
N VAL A 391 -17.31 -28.23 19.01
CA VAL A 391 -16.07 -27.62 18.51
C VAL A 391 -16.22 -26.12 18.64
N THR A 392 -15.40 -25.52 19.50
CA THR A 392 -15.27 -24.07 19.59
C THR A 392 -13.94 -23.68 18.97
N VAL A 393 -13.98 -23.00 17.84
CA VAL A 393 -12.78 -22.43 17.24
C VAL A 393 -12.70 -20.97 17.65
N SER A 394 -11.60 -20.61 18.29
CA SER A 394 -11.26 -19.26 18.70
C SER A 394 -10.16 -18.75 17.79
N ALA A 395 -10.41 -17.69 17.05
CA ALA A 395 -9.43 -17.06 16.18
C ALA A 395 -9.12 -15.66 16.71
N VAL A 396 -7.84 -15.38 16.90
CA VAL A 396 -7.35 -14.03 17.19
C VAL A 396 -6.86 -13.46 15.88
N SER A 397 -7.53 -12.43 15.40
CA SER A 397 -7.05 -11.67 14.25
C SER A 397 -5.69 -11.04 14.55
N LEU A 398 -4.94 -10.67 13.51
CA LEU A 398 -3.74 -9.83 13.63
C LEU A 398 -4.01 -8.46 14.32
N PHE A 399 -5.27 -8.12 14.57
CA PHE A 399 -5.69 -6.91 15.27
C PHE A 399 -6.01 -7.13 16.76
N GLY A 400 -5.72 -8.31 17.31
CA GLY A 400 -6.06 -8.66 18.70
C GLY A 400 -7.54 -8.94 18.94
N ASN A 401 -8.40 -8.79 17.93
CA ASN A 401 -9.81 -9.17 18.04
C ASN A 401 -9.91 -10.69 18.07
N ALA A 402 -10.42 -11.22 19.19
CA ALA A 402 -10.81 -12.61 19.31
C ALA A 402 -12.22 -12.80 18.76
N SER A 403 -12.43 -13.84 17.98
CA SER A 403 -13.75 -14.29 17.54
C SER A 403 -13.86 -15.78 17.79
N ASN A 404 -14.97 -16.18 18.40
CA ASN A 404 -15.24 -17.57 18.72
C ASN A 404 -16.45 -18.02 17.91
N SER A 405 -16.35 -19.21 17.32
CA SER A 405 -17.49 -19.89 16.71
C SER A 405 -17.59 -21.28 17.30
N THR A 406 -18.78 -21.62 17.79
CA THR A 406 -19.08 -22.96 18.31
C THR A 406 -20.01 -23.67 17.34
N SER A 407 -19.65 -24.89 16.96
CA SER A 407 -20.51 -25.79 16.22
C SER A 407 -20.58 -27.13 16.91
N ASN A 408 -21.73 -27.77 16.81
CA ASN A 408 -21.94 -29.09 17.39
C ASN A 408 -21.86 -30.11 16.25
N PHE A 409 -21.09 -31.18 16.44
CA PHE A 409 -21.09 -32.32 15.54
C PHE A 409 -21.40 -33.59 16.31
N THR A 410 -22.23 -34.45 15.75
CA THR A 410 -22.57 -35.72 16.36
C THR A 410 -21.68 -36.80 15.79
N VAL A 411 -20.88 -37.42 16.66
CA VAL A 411 -20.20 -38.67 16.34
C VAL A 411 -21.18 -39.80 16.61
N ALA A 412 -21.67 -40.38 15.52
CA ALA A 412 -22.57 -41.51 15.55
C ALA A 412 -21.91 -42.74 14.93
N LEU A 413 -22.31 -43.91 15.42
CA LEU A 413 -21.85 -45.21 14.96
C LEU A 413 -22.28 -45.47 13.52
N SER A 414 -21.35 -46.01 12.73
CA SER A 414 -21.65 -46.46 11.37
C SER A 414 -22.52 -47.72 11.37
N ASP A 415 -23.16 -47.98 10.23
CA ASP A 415 -23.85 -49.26 9.98
C ASP A 415 -22.93 -50.45 10.32
N GLY A 416 -23.46 -51.44 11.02
CA GLY A 416 -22.72 -52.62 11.48
C GLY A 416 -22.15 -52.52 12.91
N CYS A 417 -22.07 -51.34 13.52
CA CYS A 417 -21.54 -51.18 14.88
C CYS A 417 -22.58 -51.47 15.96
N LYS A 418 -22.15 -51.98 17.13
CA LYS A 418 -23.05 -52.23 18.26
C LYS A 418 -23.58 -50.93 18.87
N CYS A 419 -24.90 -50.83 19.04
CA CYS A 419 -25.59 -49.68 19.63
C CYS A 419 -26.50 -50.12 20.78
N THR A 420 -26.82 -49.17 21.66
CA THR A 420 -27.79 -49.34 22.76
C THR A 420 -29.09 -48.60 22.51
N SER A 421 -29.05 -47.58 21.65
CA SER A 421 -30.19 -46.75 21.26
C SER A 421 -30.09 -46.29 19.80
N PRO A 422 -31.20 -45.98 19.13
CA PRO A 422 -31.18 -45.39 17.78
C PRO A 422 -30.36 -44.10 17.65
N SER A 423 -30.27 -43.30 18.73
CA SER A 423 -29.45 -42.07 18.74
C SER A 423 -27.95 -42.32 18.72
N ASP A 424 -27.50 -43.55 18.97
CA ASP A 424 -26.08 -43.90 18.90
C ASP A 424 -25.61 -44.03 17.44
N CYS A 425 -26.54 -44.14 16.48
CA CYS A 425 -26.30 -44.53 15.10
C CYS A 425 -26.40 -43.35 14.13
N ALA A 426 -25.56 -43.35 13.08
CA ALA A 426 -25.63 -42.35 12.00
C ALA A 426 -26.92 -42.47 11.18
N SER A 427 -27.49 -43.68 11.17
CA SER A 427 -28.84 -43.97 10.69
C SER A 427 -29.81 -43.99 11.88
N PRO A 428 -31.09 -43.62 11.73
CA PRO A 428 -32.05 -43.57 12.84
C PRO A 428 -32.47 -44.96 13.38
N TYR A 429 -31.72 -46.03 13.09
CA TYR A 429 -32.08 -47.40 13.44
C TYR A 429 -30.96 -48.10 14.19
N CYS A 430 -31.27 -48.52 15.42
CA CYS A 430 -30.50 -49.47 16.22
C CYS A 430 -31.30 -50.77 16.31
N VAL A 431 -31.03 -51.71 15.42
CA VAL A 431 -31.80 -52.96 15.27
C VAL A 431 -30.98 -54.10 15.88
N ARG A 432 -31.58 -54.83 16.84
CA ARG A 432 -30.92 -55.92 17.59
C ARG A 432 -29.55 -55.53 18.17
N SER A 433 -29.44 -54.32 18.71
CA SER A 433 -28.20 -53.75 19.24
C SER A 433 -27.11 -53.47 18.19
N PHE A 434 -27.47 -53.31 16.91
CA PHE A 434 -26.54 -52.84 15.87
C PHE A 434 -27.13 -51.70 15.02
N CYS A 435 -26.30 -50.73 14.66
CA CYS A 435 -26.68 -49.67 13.75
C CYS A 435 -26.94 -50.23 12.35
N ARG A 436 -28.02 -49.78 11.71
CA ARG A 436 -28.47 -50.26 10.39
C ARG A 436 -28.96 -49.12 9.52
N ALA A 437 -28.70 -49.13 8.22
CA ALA A 437 -29.21 -48.11 7.29
C ALA A 437 -30.75 -48.08 7.18
N GLU A 438 -31.43 -49.18 7.53
CA GLU A 438 -32.89 -49.34 7.41
C GLU A 438 -33.52 -49.91 8.69
N ALA A 439 -34.80 -49.61 8.93
CA ALA A 439 -35.55 -50.03 10.11
C ALA A 439 -35.71 -51.56 10.20
N THR A 440 -35.69 -52.20 9.04
CA THR A 440 -35.86 -53.64 8.84
C THR A 440 -34.54 -54.24 8.40
N SER A 441 -33.73 -54.70 9.36
CA SER A 441 -32.60 -55.56 9.04
C SER A 441 -33.12 -56.99 8.85
N CYS A 442 -33.49 -57.30 7.62
CA CYS A 442 -33.93 -58.63 7.24
C CYS A 442 -32.72 -59.54 6.99
N GLY A 443 -32.47 -60.48 7.92
CA GLY A 443 -31.36 -61.44 7.88
C GLY A 443 -30.09 -60.92 8.55
N ASP A 444 -29.94 -61.17 9.85
CA ASP A 444 -28.67 -60.99 10.57
C ASP A 444 -27.69 -62.15 10.33
N ALA A 445 -28.00 -63.06 9.40
CA ALA A 445 -27.28 -64.29 9.12
C ALA A 445 -27.09 -65.20 10.35
N ILE A 446 -27.82 -64.94 11.45
CA ILE A 446 -27.75 -65.66 12.70
C ILE A 446 -29.16 -66.13 13.02
N CYS A 447 -29.42 -67.41 12.78
CA CYS A 447 -30.70 -68.02 13.11
C CYS A 447 -30.76 -68.21 14.63
N GLU A 448 -31.78 -67.66 15.30
CA GLU A 448 -31.92 -67.73 16.75
C GLU A 448 -32.85 -68.90 17.15
N GLY A 449 -32.45 -69.67 18.17
CA GLY A 449 -33.24 -70.81 18.67
C GLY A 449 -33.23 -72.03 17.73
N ASP A 450 -34.42 -72.56 17.43
CA ASP A 450 -34.62 -73.79 16.62
C ASP A 450 -34.71 -73.49 15.10
N GLU A 451 -34.31 -72.29 14.69
CA GLU A 451 -34.37 -71.86 13.30
C GLU A 451 -33.33 -72.58 12.43
N THR A 452 -33.77 -73.05 11.28
CA THR A 452 -32.92 -73.66 10.26
C THR A 452 -32.53 -72.63 9.19
N SER A 453 -31.50 -72.93 8.38
CA SER A 453 -31.11 -72.07 7.26
C SER A 453 -32.24 -71.79 6.25
N GLN A 454 -33.30 -72.60 6.25
CA GLN A 454 -34.53 -72.40 5.46
C GLN A 454 -35.58 -71.54 6.14
N SER A 455 -35.65 -71.48 7.47
CA SER A 455 -36.64 -70.67 8.20
C SER A 455 -36.13 -69.26 8.51
N CYS A 456 -34.80 -69.08 8.56
CA CYS A 456 -34.10 -67.81 8.78
C CYS A 456 -34.59 -66.64 7.87
N PRO A 457 -34.93 -66.83 6.58
CA PRO A 457 -35.44 -65.75 5.72
C PRO A 457 -36.91 -65.36 5.95
N THR A 458 -37.68 -66.16 6.72
CA THR A 458 -39.14 -66.03 6.84
C THR A 458 -39.58 -64.97 7.87
N ASP A 459 -38.66 -64.46 8.68
CA ASP A 459 -38.91 -63.41 9.67
C ASP A 459 -39.22 -62.03 9.05
N CYS A 460 -39.18 -61.95 7.73
CA CYS A 460 -39.45 -60.75 6.96
C CYS A 460 -40.91 -60.69 6.51
N VAL A 461 -41.83 -60.54 7.45
CA VAL A 461 -43.16 -60.00 7.11
C VAL A 461 -43.03 -58.50 6.85
N PRO A 462 -43.52 -57.96 5.71
CA PRO A 462 -43.51 -56.54 5.45
C PRO A 462 -44.26 -55.81 6.57
N TYR A 463 -43.59 -54.88 7.26
CA TYR A 463 -44.27 -53.99 8.19
C TYR A 463 -45.33 -53.20 7.43
N THR A 464 -46.60 -53.48 7.71
CA THR A 464 -47.72 -52.66 7.26
C THR A 464 -48.04 -51.71 8.41
N PRO A 465 -47.76 -50.39 8.28
CA PRO A 465 -48.09 -49.44 9.33
C PRO A 465 -49.61 -49.42 9.55
N PRO A 466 -50.09 -49.29 10.81
CA PRO A 466 -51.50 -49.12 11.08
C PRO A 466 -51.98 -47.81 10.42
N SER A 467 -53.02 -47.92 9.59
CA SER A 467 -53.67 -46.80 8.93
C SER A 467 -54.24 -45.83 9.97
N SER A 468 -53.48 -44.80 10.30
CA SER A 468 -54.00 -43.59 10.94
C SER A 468 -53.82 -42.43 9.97
N SER A 469 -54.96 -41.88 9.58
CA SER A 469 -55.09 -40.59 8.94
C SER A 469 -54.53 -39.52 9.87
N ASP A 470 -53.31 -39.06 9.63
CA ASP A 470 -52.90 -37.65 9.69
C ASP A 470 -51.39 -37.49 9.42
N GLY A 471 -51.05 -36.64 8.45
CA GLY A 471 -49.77 -35.94 8.36
C GLY A 471 -48.57 -36.71 7.81
N GLY A 472 -48.32 -36.58 6.51
CA GLY A 472 -47.11 -37.09 5.86
C GLY A 472 -45.83 -36.38 6.30
N ALA A 473 -44.77 -37.16 6.50
CA ALA A 473 -43.39 -36.69 6.54
C ALA A 473 -42.53 -37.64 5.69
N SER A 474 -41.97 -37.09 4.62
CA SER A 474 -41.05 -37.76 3.70
C SER A 474 -39.70 -38.02 4.39
N ALA A 475 -39.27 -39.28 4.46
CA ALA A 475 -37.92 -39.62 4.88
C ALA A 475 -36.92 -39.30 3.76
N SER A 476 -36.11 -38.25 3.96
CA SER A 476 -34.96 -37.94 3.11
C SER A 476 -33.79 -38.87 3.43
N GLN A 477 -33.19 -39.47 2.39
CA GLN A 477 -31.95 -40.26 2.49
C GLN A 477 -30.86 -39.48 3.22
N ALA A 478 -30.24 -40.09 4.24
CA ALA A 478 -29.08 -39.55 4.94
C ALA A 478 -27.84 -39.64 4.05
N SER A 479 -27.43 -38.53 3.45
CA SER A 479 -26.08 -38.40 2.88
C SER A 479 -25.06 -38.26 4.02
N GLN A 480 -23.82 -38.72 3.81
CA GLN A 480 -22.71 -38.44 4.70
C GLN A 480 -22.55 -36.91 4.85
N ALA A 481 -23.01 -36.37 5.98
CA ALA A 481 -22.99 -34.95 6.23
C ALA A 481 -21.57 -34.50 6.61
N ASN A 482 -20.80 -34.07 5.61
CA ASN A 482 -19.63 -33.23 5.86
C ASN A 482 -20.13 -31.92 6.47
N THR A 483 -20.00 -31.77 7.78
CA THR A 483 -20.42 -30.54 8.48
C THR A 483 -19.27 -29.54 8.36
N ALA A 484 -19.45 -28.52 7.51
CA ALA A 484 -18.48 -27.43 7.38
C ALA A 484 -18.75 -26.37 8.46
N ILE A 485 -17.70 -25.99 9.20
CA ILE A 485 -17.74 -24.88 10.15
C ILE A 485 -17.11 -23.67 9.47
N SER A 486 -17.88 -22.59 9.27
CA SER A 486 -17.39 -21.33 8.71
C SER A 486 -17.34 -20.25 9.79
N ILE A 487 -16.20 -19.57 9.91
CA ILE A 487 -15.97 -18.50 10.87
C ILE A 487 -15.58 -17.25 10.13
N THR A 488 -16.37 -16.19 10.30
CA THR A 488 -16.10 -14.87 9.76
C THR A 488 -15.69 -13.95 10.89
N VAL A 489 -14.44 -13.48 10.87
CA VAL A 489 -13.97 -12.47 11.81
C VAL A 489 -14.32 -11.09 11.25
N ASN A 490 -15.36 -10.45 11.79
CA ASN A 490 -15.76 -9.11 11.36
C ASN A 490 -14.83 -8.04 11.97
N PRO A 491 -14.23 -7.15 11.16
CA PRO A 491 -13.69 -5.90 11.67
C PRO A 491 -14.86 -4.93 11.86
N GLN A 492 -15.31 -4.65 13.09
CA GLN A 492 -16.26 -3.53 13.24
C GLN A 492 -16.24 -2.78 14.57
N SER A 493 -16.65 -1.52 14.40
CA SER A 493 -17.17 -0.55 15.37
C SER A 493 -16.11 0.16 16.22
N THR A 494 -15.67 1.30 15.72
CA THR A 494 -15.07 2.39 16.48
C THR A 494 -16.00 2.80 17.64
N THR A 495 -15.83 2.18 18.80
CA THR A 495 -16.24 2.76 20.07
C THR A 495 -15.27 3.89 20.42
N THR A 496 -15.78 5.12 20.39
CA THR A 496 -15.10 6.32 20.85
C THR A 496 -14.83 6.20 22.35
N SER A 497 -13.59 5.85 22.72
CA SER A 497 -13.13 5.92 24.11
C SER A 497 -12.60 7.32 24.39
N THR A 498 -13.33 8.05 25.22
CA THR A 498 -12.95 9.33 25.78
C THR A 498 -11.77 9.13 26.74
N THR A 499 -10.56 9.48 26.31
CA THR A 499 -9.36 9.39 27.15
C THR A 499 -9.22 10.63 28.02
N THR A 500 -9.40 10.47 29.32
CA THR A 500 -9.14 11.48 30.35
C THR A 500 -7.65 11.80 30.40
N THR A 501 -7.28 13.05 30.10
CA THR A 501 -5.90 13.54 30.10
C THR A 501 -5.44 13.78 31.54
N SER A 502 -4.43 13.03 32.00
CA SER A 502 -3.68 13.35 33.21
C SER A 502 -2.45 14.18 32.85
N THR A 503 -2.47 15.45 33.25
CA THR A 503 -1.39 16.42 33.12
C THR A 503 -0.25 16.07 34.09
N SER A 504 0.94 15.78 33.55
CA SER A 504 2.21 15.82 34.30
C SER A 504 3.06 16.99 33.80
N THR A 505 3.15 18.02 34.62
CA THR A 505 4.05 19.17 34.44
C THR A 505 5.49 18.78 34.78
N SER A 506 6.38 18.81 33.80
CA SER A 506 7.83 18.92 34.01
C SER A 506 8.36 20.15 33.28
N SER A 507 8.71 21.16 34.07
CA SER A 507 9.27 22.42 33.60
C SER A 507 10.80 22.33 33.58
N THR A 508 11.39 22.34 32.40
CA THR A 508 12.82 22.66 32.20
C THR A 508 12.93 23.80 31.20
N THR A 509 13.11 25.01 31.74
CA THR A 509 13.36 26.24 31.00
C THR A 509 14.74 26.21 30.33
N SER A 510 14.77 26.12 29.00
CA SER A 510 15.92 26.51 28.17
C SER A 510 15.65 27.88 27.55
N THR A 511 16.24 28.93 28.12
CA THR A 511 15.95 30.34 27.80
C THR A 511 16.78 30.93 26.65
N THR A 512 17.39 30.11 25.79
CA THR A 512 18.26 30.59 24.70
C THR A 512 17.64 30.57 23.29
N SER A 513 16.45 30.01 23.09
CA SER A 513 15.84 29.90 21.75
C SER A 513 14.99 31.10 21.32
N VAL A 514 14.44 31.87 22.28
CA VAL A 514 13.54 33.00 22.00
C VAL A 514 14.19 34.09 21.14
N PRO A 515 15.45 34.54 21.42
CA PRO A 515 16.06 35.62 20.64
C PRO A 515 16.36 35.26 19.18
N LEU A 516 16.61 33.97 18.88
CA LEU A 516 16.88 33.50 17.52
C LEU A 516 15.59 33.33 16.70
N LEU A 517 14.50 32.93 17.36
CA LEU A 517 13.19 32.83 16.72
C LEU A 517 12.68 34.20 16.26
N ASP A 518 12.78 35.21 17.12
CA ASP A 518 12.39 36.59 16.79
C ASP A 518 13.23 37.17 15.63
N GLN A 519 14.53 36.87 15.61
CA GLN A 519 15.41 37.27 14.50
C GLN A 519 15.06 36.56 13.19
N TRP A 520 14.72 35.27 13.24
CA TRP A 520 14.28 34.53 12.06
C TRP A 520 12.98 35.09 11.50
N GLU A 521 12.00 35.42 12.35
CA GLU A 521 10.74 36.01 11.90
C GLU A 521 10.95 37.37 11.24
N LYS A 522 11.89 38.17 11.76
CA LYS A 522 12.28 39.44 11.15
C LYS A 522 12.82 39.25 9.74
N GLU A 523 13.77 38.32 9.54
CA GLU A 523 14.35 38.06 8.21
C GLU A 523 13.32 37.46 7.24
N ARG A 524 12.43 36.58 7.71
CA ARG A 524 11.34 36.05 6.87
C ARG A 524 10.41 37.17 6.36
N ARG A 525 9.98 38.08 7.23
CA ARG A 525 9.10 39.20 6.83
C ARG A 525 9.80 40.14 5.86
N GLU A 526 11.09 40.39 6.07
CA GLU A 526 11.91 41.20 5.14
C GLU A 526 12.02 40.52 3.77
N PHE A 527 12.25 39.20 3.74
CA PHE A 527 12.28 38.42 2.50
C PHE A 527 10.94 38.47 1.76
N GLU A 528 9.82 38.24 2.44
CA GLU A 528 8.48 38.29 1.83
C GLU A 528 8.20 39.63 1.18
N LYS A 529 8.62 40.73 1.83
CA LYS A 529 8.52 42.08 1.27
C LYS A 529 9.37 42.22 0.00
N LEU A 530 10.65 41.83 0.04
CA LEU A 530 11.57 41.95 -1.09
C LEU A 530 11.20 41.04 -2.26
N LEU A 531 10.61 39.88 -1.99
CA LEU A 531 10.23 38.89 -3.01
C LEU A 531 9.14 39.44 -3.94
N VAL A 532 8.18 40.20 -3.40
CA VAL A 532 7.13 40.86 -4.19
C VAL A 532 7.76 41.85 -5.17
N ASP A 533 8.72 42.66 -4.70
CA ASP A 533 9.41 43.65 -5.53
C ASP A 533 10.29 42.97 -6.59
N ALA A 534 11.03 41.92 -6.21
CA ALA A 534 11.95 41.19 -7.09
C ALA A 534 11.25 40.46 -8.24
N LYS A 535 10.05 39.89 -8.01
CA LYS A 535 9.25 39.24 -9.05
C LYS A 535 8.79 40.21 -10.14
N GLY A 536 8.61 41.50 -9.81
CA GLY A 536 8.18 42.51 -10.78
C GLY A 536 9.23 42.94 -11.79
N ILE A 537 10.50 42.62 -11.55
CA ILE A 537 11.64 43.16 -12.32
C ILE A 537 12.58 42.09 -12.89
N GLY A 538 12.22 40.81 -12.79
CA GLY A 538 13.05 39.71 -13.32
C GLY A 538 14.37 39.50 -12.56
N ALA A 539 14.44 39.90 -11.29
CA ALA A 539 15.59 39.65 -10.41
C ALA A 539 15.80 38.15 -10.14
N ASP A 540 16.97 37.75 -9.62
CA ASP A 540 17.29 36.36 -9.25
C ASP A 540 16.55 35.91 -7.98
N TRP A 541 15.21 35.88 -8.05
CA TRP A 541 14.34 35.55 -6.93
C TRP A 541 14.23 34.05 -6.68
N VAL A 542 14.55 33.22 -7.67
CA VAL A 542 14.45 31.75 -7.59
C VAL A 542 15.48 31.20 -6.59
N ASN A 543 16.73 31.64 -6.68
CA ASN A 543 17.79 31.22 -5.76
C ASN A 543 17.52 31.70 -4.33
N ALA A 544 16.99 32.92 -4.16
CA ALA A 544 16.62 33.44 -2.86
C ALA A 544 15.43 32.67 -2.24
N ASP A 545 14.46 32.23 -3.04
CA ASP A 545 13.34 31.38 -2.61
C ASP A 545 13.80 29.99 -2.13
N ILE A 546 14.76 29.38 -2.83
CA ILE A 546 15.39 28.13 -2.41
C ILE A 546 16.07 28.30 -1.04
N LEU A 547 16.85 29.38 -0.85
CA LEU A 547 17.50 29.67 0.42
C LEU A 547 16.49 29.87 1.57
N MET A 548 15.36 30.54 1.31
CA MET A 548 14.31 30.73 2.33
C MET A 548 13.58 29.42 2.67
N LYS A 549 13.39 28.53 1.70
CA LYS A 549 12.85 27.18 1.93
C LYS A 549 13.80 26.35 2.80
N ASN A 550 15.10 26.40 2.53
CA ASN A 550 16.13 25.75 3.36
C ASN A 550 16.18 26.35 4.78
N ALA A 551 16.09 27.67 4.91
CA ALA A 551 15.98 28.36 6.21
C ALA A 551 14.79 27.85 7.03
N THR A 552 13.64 27.69 6.37
CA THR A 552 12.41 27.16 7.00
C THR A 552 12.60 25.71 7.43
N SER A 553 13.27 24.88 6.62
CA SER A 553 13.60 23.50 6.98
C SER A 553 14.50 23.39 8.22
N PHE A 554 15.59 24.16 8.27
CA PHE A 554 16.46 24.17 9.46
C PHE A 554 15.75 24.67 10.71
N LYS A 555 14.82 25.62 10.58
CA LYS A 555 13.96 26.04 11.69
C LYS A 555 13.11 24.87 12.19
N MET A 556 12.49 24.12 11.27
CA MET A 556 11.65 22.96 11.62
C MET A 556 12.45 21.86 12.32
N GLN A 557 13.74 21.72 12.02
CA GLN A 557 14.66 20.80 12.69
C GLN A 557 15.19 21.33 14.06
N GLY A 558 14.75 22.51 14.51
CA GLY A 558 15.25 23.14 15.74
C GLY A 558 16.63 23.78 15.61
N ASN A 559 17.22 23.83 14.41
CA ASN A 559 18.51 24.46 14.14
C ASN A 559 18.34 25.94 13.79
N TYR A 560 17.94 26.74 14.79
CA TYR A 560 17.62 28.16 14.62
C TYR A 560 18.81 29.01 14.13
N SER A 561 20.05 28.62 14.46
CA SER A 561 21.25 29.33 13.99
C SER A 561 21.42 29.20 12.47
N LEU A 562 21.30 27.97 11.96
CA LEU A 562 21.43 27.71 10.53
C LEU A 562 20.22 28.25 9.76
N ALA A 563 19.02 28.12 10.33
CA ALA A 563 17.81 28.75 9.79
C ALA A 563 17.99 30.25 9.58
N LEU A 564 18.50 30.95 10.60
CA LEU A 564 18.72 32.39 10.54
C LEU A 564 19.81 32.78 9.54
N GLN A 565 20.88 31.99 9.42
CA GLN A 565 21.93 32.22 8.43
C GLN A 565 21.37 32.18 7.01
N TYR A 566 20.61 31.14 6.66
CA TYR A 566 20.02 31.01 5.32
C TYR A 566 18.99 32.11 5.05
N ALA A 567 18.20 32.50 6.06
CA ALA A 567 17.24 33.57 5.91
C ALA A 567 17.91 34.92 5.60
N ARG A 568 19.02 35.25 6.28
CA ARG A 568 19.81 36.46 6.03
C ARG A 568 20.41 36.49 4.64
N GLU A 569 20.93 35.37 4.16
CA GLU A 569 21.53 35.30 2.83
C GLU A 569 20.48 35.39 1.72
N ALA A 570 19.29 34.79 1.91
CA ALA A 570 18.15 34.99 1.01
C ALA A 570 17.76 36.48 0.90
N VAL A 571 17.64 37.17 2.04
CA VAL A 571 17.34 38.61 2.09
C VAL A 571 18.44 39.44 1.41
N LYS A 572 19.70 39.14 1.68
CA LYS A 572 20.87 39.84 1.09
C LYS A 572 20.92 39.66 -0.42
N MET A 573 20.64 38.46 -0.92
CA MET A 573 20.59 38.16 -2.35
C MET A 573 19.52 39.01 -3.06
N LEU A 574 18.30 39.07 -2.51
CA LEU A 574 17.24 39.92 -3.06
C LEU A 574 17.62 41.41 -3.03
N LYS A 575 18.20 41.90 -1.93
CA LYS A 575 18.66 43.30 -1.83
C LYS A 575 19.70 43.63 -2.89
N ASN A 576 20.67 42.75 -3.11
CA ASN A 576 21.71 42.95 -4.12
C ASN A 576 21.12 42.99 -5.54
N SER A 577 20.16 42.09 -5.84
CA SER A 577 19.52 42.04 -7.15
C SER A 577 18.62 43.27 -7.42
N LEU A 578 17.88 43.73 -6.40
CA LEU A 578 17.07 44.95 -6.45
C LEU A 578 17.94 46.21 -6.61
N ASN A 579 19.11 46.25 -5.97
CA ASN A 579 20.03 47.37 -6.12
C ASN A 579 20.71 47.37 -7.50
N ALA A 580 21.09 46.21 -8.03
CA ALA A 580 21.72 46.09 -9.35
C ALA A 580 20.77 46.52 -10.49
N SER A 581 19.48 46.21 -10.38
CA SER A 581 18.45 46.60 -11.34
C SER A 581 18.09 48.09 -11.30
N SER A 582 18.30 48.77 -10.16
CA SER A 582 18.12 50.23 -10.05
C SER A 582 19.20 51.05 -10.78
N PHE A 583 20.33 50.43 -11.14
CA PHE A 583 21.46 51.10 -11.82
C PHE A 583 21.43 51.02 -13.35
N SER A 584 20.55 50.21 -13.97
CA SER A 584 20.51 50.01 -15.42
C SER A 584 19.50 50.90 -16.17
N GLY A 585 19.19 52.10 -15.64
CA GLY A 585 18.29 53.07 -16.28
C GLY A 585 18.70 53.62 -17.66
N GLN A 586 19.72 53.05 -18.32
CA GLN A 586 19.97 53.25 -19.75
C GLN A 586 19.41 52.09 -20.55
N ALA A 587 18.39 52.38 -21.35
CA ALA A 587 17.89 51.48 -22.38
C ALA A 587 19.07 50.98 -23.24
N PRO A 588 19.21 49.67 -23.47
CA PRO A 588 20.27 49.16 -24.31
C PRO A 588 20.12 49.73 -25.73
N ALA A 589 21.19 50.31 -26.27
CA ALA A 589 21.25 50.72 -27.66
C ALA A 589 21.01 49.49 -28.55
N PRO A 590 20.21 49.60 -29.63
CA PRO A 590 19.93 48.48 -30.51
C PRO A 590 21.23 47.96 -31.14
N PRO A 591 21.41 46.65 -31.29
CA PRO A 591 22.62 46.07 -31.82
C PRO A 591 22.79 46.46 -33.29
N THR A 592 23.80 47.26 -33.59
CA THR A 592 24.24 47.54 -34.96
C THR A 592 24.99 46.34 -35.50
N GLY A 593 24.36 45.60 -36.42
CA GLY A 593 25.08 44.71 -37.32
C GLY A 593 24.44 43.34 -37.49
N PHE A 594 23.41 43.26 -38.32
CA PHE A 594 23.18 42.09 -39.16
C PHE A 594 22.51 42.55 -40.47
N ALA A 595 23.29 42.56 -41.54
CA ALA A 595 22.78 42.63 -42.89
C ALA A 595 22.29 41.24 -43.28
N ALA A 596 20.98 41.08 -43.46
CA ALA A 596 20.42 39.98 -44.24
C ALA A 596 19.08 40.44 -44.82
N THR A 597 19.04 40.43 -46.15
CA THR A 597 17.89 40.69 -47.00
C THR A 597 16.76 39.68 -46.76
N ALA A 598 15.64 40.14 -46.24
CA ALA A 598 14.35 39.49 -46.42
C ALA A 598 13.25 40.56 -46.41
N SER A 599 12.62 40.77 -47.56
CA SER A 599 11.46 41.65 -47.74
C SER A 599 10.25 41.03 -47.06
N PHE A 600 9.80 41.60 -45.94
CA PHE A 600 8.47 41.39 -45.39
C PHE A 600 7.55 42.56 -45.78
N SER A 601 6.35 42.23 -46.28
CA SER A 601 5.35 43.18 -46.72
C SER A 601 4.72 43.94 -45.55
N LEU A 602 4.46 45.24 -45.74
CA LEU A 602 3.92 46.21 -44.79
C LEU A 602 2.52 45.90 -44.20
N ILE A 603 1.92 44.74 -44.50
CA ILE A 603 0.52 44.43 -44.17
C ILE A 603 0.38 43.77 -42.78
N ASP A 604 1.42 43.11 -42.25
CA ASP A 604 1.31 42.39 -40.97
C ASP A 604 1.51 43.27 -39.72
N ALA A 605 2.17 44.43 -39.87
CA ALA A 605 2.42 45.34 -38.75
C ALA A 605 1.16 46.12 -38.33
N GLU A 606 0.26 46.46 -39.27
CA GLU A 606 -0.98 47.17 -38.95
C GLU A 606 -1.99 46.27 -38.23
N VAL A 607 -2.05 44.97 -38.56
CA VAL A 607 -2.96 44.02 -37.90
C VAL A 607 -2.55 43.77 -36.45
N VAL A 608 -1.25 43.66 -36.17
CA VAL A 608 -0.74 43.50 -34.80
C VAL A 608 -0.94 44.78 -33.99
N PHE A 609 -0.74 45.97 -34.58
CA PHE A 609 -0.96 47.24 -33.90
C PHE A 609 -2.44 47.47 -33.54
N ILE A 610 -3.36 47.12 -34.44
CA ILE A 610 -4.80 47.18 -34.18
C ILE A 610 -5.21 46.18 -33.10
N ALA A 611 -4.66 44.96 -33.10
CA ALA A 611 -4.94 43.95 -32.07
C ALA A 611 -4.48 44.40 -30.67
N VAL A 612 -3.29 45.02 -30.57
CA VAL A 612 -2.75 45.54 -29.30
C VAL A 612 -3.58 46.72 -28.79
N LEU A 613 -4.05 47.61 -29.67
CA LEU A 613 -4.95 48.69 -29.29
C LEU A 613 -6.32 48.18 -28.84
N PHE A 614 -6.85 47.14 -29.48
CA PHE A 614 -8.14 46.54 -29.11
C PHE A 614 -8.08 45.83 -27.75
N ILE A 615 -7.00 45.08 -27.48
CA ILE A 615 -6.78 44.44 -26.17
C ILE A 615 -6.59 45.48 -25.07
N SER A 616 -5.88 46.57 -25.34
CA SER A 616 -5.67 47.68 -24.40
C SER A 616 -6.99 48.41 -24.08
N ALA A 617 -7.85 48.60 -25.09
CA ALA A 617 -9.18 49.19 -24.92
C ALA A 617 -10.11 48.28 -24.08
N LEU A 618 -10.07 46.96 -24.29
CA LEU A 618 -10.83 46.00 -23.49
C LEU A 618 -10.38 45.98 -22.03
N PHE A 619 -9.07 46.11 -21.78
CA PHE A 619 -8.52 46.21 -20.42
C PHE A 619 -8.98 47.48 -19.70
N PHE A 620 -9.04 48.61 -20.43
CA PHE A 620 -9.54 49.87 -19.90
C PHE A 620 -11.05 49.85 -19.61
N LEU A 621 -11.84 49.23 -20.48
CA LEU A 621 -13.28 49.06 -20.28
C LEU A 621 -13.60 48.13 -19.11
N ARG A 622 -12.85 47.03 -18.95
CA ARG A 622 -13.00 46.11 -17.80
C ARG A 622 -12.69 46.80 -16.47
N LYS A 623 -11.68 47.68 -16.43
CA LYS A 623 -11.32 48.43 -15.22
C LYS A 623 -12.37 49.49 -14.86
N ARG A 624 -13.07 50.05 -15.85
CA ARG A 624 -14.13 51.06 -15.64
C ARG A 624 -15.48 50.46 -15.22
N TYR A 625 -15.75 49.21 -15.59
CA TYR A 625 -16.95 48.47 -15.15
C TYR A 625 -16.80 47.75 -13.81
N SER A 626 -15.59 47.64 -13.26
CA SER A 626 -15.35 47.08 -11.93
C SER A 626 -15.57 48.10 -10.79
N SER A 627 -15.91 49.35 -11.11
CA SER A 627 -16.15 50.44 -10.15
C SER A 627 -17.54 51.08 -10.29
N ILE A 628 -18.47 50.36 -10.92
CA ILE A 628 -19.93 50.57 -10.89
C ILE A 628 -20.51 49.29 -10.31
#